data_AF-A0A0F4YN13-F1
#
_entry.id   AF-A0A0F4YN13-F1
#
_cell.length_a   1.000
_cell.length_b   1.000
_cell.length_c   1.000
_cell.angle_alpha   90.00
_cell.angle_beta   90.00
_cell.angle_gamma   90.00
#
_symmetry.space_group_name_H-M   'P 1'
#
loop_
_entity.id
_entity.type
_entity.pdbx_description
1 polymer ?
#
loop_
_entity_poly.entity_id
_entity_poly.type
_entity_poly.pdbx_seq_one_letter_code
_entity_poly.pdbx_strand_id
1 'polypeptide(L)'
;MRIPYVPNPPPTSTPEEADILARVQARRGERGLIPLDLALLHSFPVADGWNSFLGAIRNRTSLPADIREIGICRVAAINGAWFEWDAHAPILRAAGMSEEGMRIIENAQLTGVEDQVTKVLNRQQIAVLRYADAMTKTVSVPDEVFQELKDCFGEKEIVEITATVAAYNCITRRSRITVGTITVVCRYQPCPYKCRKSCNNLKPVVSSIPPRKDKIIYLETICHMTDNSRISSKPADVTPHKSQNHP
;
A
#
# COMPACT_ATOMS: atom_id res chain seq x y z
N MET A 1 14.49 -0.10 -0.52
CA MET A 1 15.32 -1.30 -0.26
C MET A 1 14.53 -2.51 -0.71
N ARG A 2 15.11 -3.40 -1.54
CA ARG A 2 14.45 -4.63 -2.02
C ARG A 2 15.47 -5.77 -2.04
N ILE A 3 15.12 -6.93 -1.53
CA ILE A 3 15.98 -8.13 -1.65
C ILE A 3 16.08 -8.56 -3.12
N PRO A 4 17.24 -9.04 -3.60
CA PRO A 4 17.33 -9.72 -4.90
C PRO A 4 16.39 -10.93 -4.94
N TYR A 5 15.96 -11.33 -6.13
CA TYR A 5 15.12 -12.53 -6.30
C TYR A 5 15.99 -13.76 -6.51
N VAL A 6 15.52 -14.93 -6.04
CA VAL A 6 16.12 -16.21 -6.44
C VAL A 6 15.94 -16.44 -7.94
N PRO A 7 16.76 -17.31 -8.57
CA PRO A 7 16.54 -17.73 -9.95
C PRO A 7 15.14 -18.29 -10.18
N ASN A 8 14.66 -18.29 -11.43
CA ASN A 8 13.39 -18.89 -11.80
C ASN A 8 13.64 -19.97 -12.88
N PRO A 9 13.51 -21.28 -12.55
CA PRO A 9 12.99 -21.82 -11.30
C PRO A 9 13.99 -21.67 -10.11
N PRO A 10 13.48 -21.55 -8.87
CA PRO A 10 14.31 -21.55 -7.66
C PRO A 10 15.02 -22.90 -7.50
N PRO A 11 16.32 -22.91 -7.16
CA PRO A 11 17.01 -24.16 -6.84
C PRO A 11 16.46 -24.75 -5.54
N THR A 12 16.37 -26.09 -5.49
CA THR A 12 15.98 -26.85 -4.29
C THR A 12 17.10 -27.83 -3.96
N SER A 13 17.37 -28.01 -2.67
CA SER A 13 18.45 -28.86 -2.16
C SER A 13 17.92 -30.12 -1.46
N THR A 14 16.65 -30.11 -1.04
CA THR A 14 16.01 -31.23 -0.33
C THR A 14 14.64 -31.57 -0.93
N PRO A 15 14.12 -32.80 -0.71
CA PRO A 15 12.77 -33.16 -1.12
C PRO A 15 11.69 -32.24 -0.52
N GLU A 16 11.87 -31.79 0.72
CA GLU A 16 10.93 -30.87 1.38
C GLU A 16 10.86 -29.51 0.67
N GLU A 17 12.00 -28.95 0.26
CA GLU A 17 12.04 -27.70 -0.51
C GLU A 17 11.37 -27.86 -1.89
N ALA A 18 11.57 -29.01 -2.55
CA ALA A 18 10.89 -29.34 -3.80
C ALA A 18 9.36 -29.42 -3.63
N ASP A 19 8.89 -30.04 -2.55
CA ASP A 19 7.47 -30.13 -2.24
C ASP A 19 6.85 -28.76 -1.94
N ILE A 20 7.57 -27.90 -1.20
CA ILE A 20 7.15 -26.52 -0.95
C ILE A 20 7.07 -25.74 -2.26
N LEU A 21 8.09 -25.84 -3.12
CA LEU A 21 8.10 -25.17 -4.43
C LEU A 21 6.88 -25.58 -5.25
N ALA A 22 6.59 -26.88 -5.30
CA ALA A 22 5.44 -27.43 -6.01
C ALA A 22 4.12 -26.87 -5.47
N ARG A 23 3.94 -26.75 -4.15
CA ARG A 23 2.75 -26.13 -3.54
C ARG A 23 2.59 -24.66 -3.93
N VAL A 24 3.68 -23.89 -3.92
CA VAL A 24 3.66 -22.47 -4.29
C VAL A 24 3.32 -22.30 -5.77
N GLN A 25 3.90 -23.13 -6.65
CA GLN A 25 3.61 -23.15 -8.08
C GLN A 25 2.15 -23.55 -8.36
N ALA A 26 1.65 -24.61 -7.71
CA ALA A 26 0.29 -25.09 -7.87
C ALA A 26 -0.75 -24.00 -7.55
N ARG A 27 -0.52 -23.21 -6.48
CA ARG A 27 -1.39 -22.07 -6.15
C ARG A 27 -1.43 -21.02 -7.28
N ARG A 28 -0.31 -20.77 -7.96
CA ARG A 28 -0.22 -19.76 -9.03
C ARG A 28 -0.80 -20.26 -10.36
N GLY A 29 -0.72 -21.57 -10.60
CA GLY A 29 -1.12 -22.20 -11.85
C GLY A 29 -0.28 -21.68 -13.02
N GLU A 30 -0.92 -21.52 -14.17
CA GLU A 30 -0.27 -21.09 -15.42
C GLU A 30 0.40 -19.71 -15.34
N ARG A 31 0.01 -18.87 -14.36
CA ARG A 31 0.62 -17.55 -14.13
C ARG A 31 2.08 -17.64 -13.70
N GLY A 32 2.52 -18.79 -13.18
CA GLY A 32 3.87 -18.98 -12.67
C GLY A 32 4.18 -18.16 -11.42
N LEU A 33 5.43 -18.28 -10.95
CA LEU A 33 5.92 -17.57 -9.77
C LEU A 33 6.00 -16.06 -10.05
N ILE A 34 5.47 -15.27 -9.13
CA ILE A 34 5.56 -13.80 -9.21
C ILE A 34 6.78 -13.30 -8.43
N PRO A 35 7.21 -12.03 -8.62
CA PRO A 35 8.35 -11.46 -7.89
C PRO A 35 8.29 -11.64 -6.37
N LEU A 36 7.09 -11.61 -5.80
CA LEU A 36 6.86 -11.88 -4.38
C LEU A 36 7.27 -13.29 -3.96
N ASP A 37 6.94 -14.28 -4.77
CA ASP A 37 7.24 -15.69 -4.47
C ASP A 37 8.76 -15.90 -4.55
N LEU A 38 9.41 -15.33 -5.58
CA LEU A 38 10.87 -15.42 -5.75
C LEU A 38 11.65 -14.70 -4.63
N ALA A 39 11.07 -13.66 -4.03
CA ALA A 39 11.65 -13.03 -2.85
C ALA A 39 11.50 -13.90 -1.59
N LEU A 40 10.38 -14.60 -1.43
CA LEU A 40 10.15 -15.46 -0.27
C LEU A 40 10.90 -16.78 -0.34
N LEU A 41 11.13 -17.31 -1.54
CA LEU A 41 11.80 -18.59 -1.77
C LEU A 41 13.32 -18.57 -1.51
N HIS A 42 13.86 -17.46 -1.01
CA HIS A 42 15.12 -17.49 -0.24
C HIS A 42 14.99 -18.34 1.04
N SER A 43 13.77 -18.52 1.56
CA SER A 43 13.46 -19.42 2.66
C SER A 43 12.16 -20.17 2.38
N PHE A 44 12.28 -21.41 1.94
CA PHE A 44 11.16 -22.32 1.69
C PHE A 44 10.18 -22.45 2.87
N PRO A 45 10.60 -22.69 4.13
CA PRO A 45 9.64 -22.80 5.24
C PRO A 45 8.86 -21.49 5.47
N VAL A 46 9.50 -20.33 5.28
CA VAL A 46 8.81 -19.03 5.36
C VAL A 46 7.81 -18.87 4.21
N ALA A 47 8.20 -19.22 2.98
CA ALA A 47 7.31 -19.17 1.82
C ALA A 47 6.06 -20.04 2.01
N ASP A 48 6.23 -21.26 2.54
CA ASP A 48 5.13 -22.19 2.78
C ASP A 48 4.21 -21.76 3.93
N GLY A 49 4.79 -21.23 5.02
CA GLY A 49 4.02 -20.67 6.14
C GLY A 49 3.11 -19.53 5.66
N TRP A 50 3.66 -18.60 4.88
CA TRP A 50 2.86 -17.54 4.25
C TRP A 50 1.80 -18.08 3.29
N ASN A 51 2.15 -19.09 2.51
CA ASN A 51 1.24 -19.72 1.58
C ASN A 51 0.00 -20.30 2.29
N SER A 52 0.22 -21.06 3.35
CA SER A 52 -0.83 -21.71 4.14
C SER A 52 -1.68 -20.71 4.91
N PHE A 53 -1.05 -19.75 5.59
CA PHE A 53 -1.72 -18.72 6.37
C PHE A 53 -2.62 -17.82 5.50
N LEU A 54 -2.07 -17.22 4.43
CA LEU A 54 -2.86 -16.36 3.54
C LEU A 54 -3.85 -17.13 2.68
N GLY A 55 -3.59 -18.42 2.43
CA GLY A 55 -4.54 -19.31 1.79
C GLY A 55 -5.79 -19.51 2.66
N ALA A 56 -5.64 -19.61 3.97
CA ALA A 56 -6.78 -19.67 4.90
C ALA A 56 -7.59 -18.37 4.87
N ILE A 57 -6.94 -17.23 5.08
CA ILE A 57 -7.61 -15.91 5.16
C ILE A 57 -8.42 -15.59 3.90
N ARG A 58 -7.87 -15.86 2.71
CA ARG A 58 -8.51 -15.47 1.44
C ARG A 58 -9.56 -16.45 0.94
N ASN A 59 -9.41 -17.76 1.24
CA ASN A 59 -10.17 -18.80 0.56
C ASN A 59 -10.96 -19.72 1.50
N ARG A 60 -10.75 -19.66 2.82
CA ARG A 60 -11.35 -20.59 3.80
C ARG A 60 -12.09 -19.91 4.94
N THR A 61 -12.29 -18.59 4.87
CA THR A 61 -13.12 -17.81 5.81
C THR A 61 -14.56 -17.71 5.29
N SER A 62 -15.51 -17.40 6.17
CA SER A 62 -16.91 -17.14 5.82
C SER A 62 -17.20 -15.71 5.36
N LEU A 63 -16.23 -14.80 5.48
CA LEU A 63 -16.44 -13.39 5.13
C LEU A 63 -16.85 -13.21 3.65
N PRO A 64 -17.91 -12.43 3.39
CA PRO A 64 -18.21 -11.94 2.06
C PRO A 64 -17.01 -11.21 1.45
N ALA A 65 -16.89 -11.28 0.12
CA ALA A 65 -15.73 -10.70 -0.57
C ALA A 65 -15.62 -9.19 -0.35
N ASP A 66 -16.71 -8.44 -0.36
CA ASP A 66 -16.67 -7.00 -0.09
C ASP A 66 -16.13 -6.70 1.32
N ILE A 67 -16.61 -7.39 2.35
CA ILE A 67 -16.15 -7.24 3.74
C ILE A 67 -14.66 -7.56 3.88
N ARG A 68 -14.22 -8.71 3.36
CA ARG A 68 -12.81 -9.12 3.41
C ARG A 68 -11.93 -8.11 2.68
N GLU A 69 -12.29 -7.75 1.45
CA GLU A 69 -11.46 -6.92 0.60
C GLU A 69 -11.45 -5.45 1.04
N ILE A 70 -12.50 -4.94 1.71
CA ILE A 70 -12.45 -3.60 2.37
C ILE A 70 -11.32 -3.56 3.40
N GLY A 71 -11.24 -4.55 4.29
CA GLY A 71 -10.17 -4.62 5.30
C GLY A 71 -8.79 -4.64 4.65
N ILE A 72 -8.62 -5.43 3.59
CA ILE A 72 -7.37 -5.56 2.83
C ILE A 72 -6.98 -4.24 2.16
N CYS A 73 -7.87 -3.70 1.33
CA CYS A 73 -7.63 -2.48 0.56
C CYS A 73 -7.39 -1.30 1.49
N ARG A 74 -8.11 -1.20 2.61
CA ARG A 74 -7.92 -0.11 3.56
C ARG A 74 -6.56 -0.16 4.24
N VAL A 75 -6.13 -1.33 4.69
CA VAL A 75 -4.78 -1.54 5.25
C VAL A 75 -3.70 -1.19 4.22
N ALA A 76 -3.90 -1.58 2.95
CA ALA A 76 -2.98 -1.25 1.87
C ALA A 76 -2.89 0.27 1.63
N ALA A 77 -4.02 0.97 1.60
CA ALA A 77 -4.08 2.42 1.44
C ALA A 77 -3.39 3.18 2.58
N ILE A 78 -3.68 2.83 3.84
CA ILE A 78 -3.04 3.47 5.01
C ILE A 78 -1.53 3.26 5.01
N ASN A 79 -1.08 2.04 4.69
CA ASN A 79 0.34 1.70 4.69
C ASN A 79 1.08 2.10 3.40
N GLY A 80 0.39 2.66 2.40
CA GLY A 80 0.97 2.97 1.08
C GLY A 80 1.50 1.74 0.32
N ALA A 81 0.87 0.57 0.53
CA ALA A 81 1.29 -0.71 -0.04
C ALA A 81 0.56 -0.98 -1.37
N TRP A 82 0.93 -0.22 -2.41
CA TRP A 82 0.25 -0.26 -3.71
C TRP A 82 0.29 -1.61 -4.43
N PHE A 83 1.33 -2.42 -4.19
CA PHE A 83 1.37 -3.80 -4.70
C PHE A 83 0.17 -4.63 -4.21
N GLU A 84 -0.19 -4.50 -2.93
CA GLU A 84 -1.35 -5.20 -2.37
C GLU A 84 -2.65 -4.55 -2.85
N TRP A 85 -2.69 -3.22 -2.93
CA TRP A 85 -3.84 -2.50 -3.47
C TRP A 85 -4.16 -2.95 -4.91
N ASP A 86 -3.18 -2.99 -5.80
CA ASP A 86 -3.37 -3.35 -7.21
C ASP A 86 -3.83 -4.81 -7.36
N ALA A 87 -3.44 -5.69 -6.44
CA ALA A 87 -3.88 -7.08 -6.43
C ALA A 87 -5.33 -7.24 -5.91
N HIS A 88 -5.77 -6.39 -4.99
CA HIS A 88 -7.01 -6.57 -4.24
C HIS A 88 -8.16 -5.63 -4.65
N ALA A 89 -7.85 -4.40 -5.09
CA ALA A 89 -8.84 -3.45 -5.57
C ALA A 89 -9.71 -3.99 -6.74
N PRO A 90 -9.19 -4.78 -7.69
CA PRO A 90 -10.02 -5.43 -8.71
C PRO A 90 -11.01 -6.44 -8.11
N ILE A 91 -10.63 -7.15 -7.05
CA ILE A 91 -11.48 -8.14 -6.37
C ILE A 91 -12.61 -7.42 -5.63
N LEU A 92 -12.30 -6.33 -4.94
CA LEU A 92 -13.30 -5.50 -4.27
C LEU A 92 -14.31 -4.89 -5.27
N ARG A 93 -13.85 -4.42 -6.42
CA ARG A 93 -14.74 -3.97 -7.52
C ARG A 93 -15.63 -5.10 -8.02
N ALA A 94 -15.06 -6.29 -8.23
CA ALA A 94 -15.83 -7.46 -8.66
C ALA A 94 -16.87 -7.91 -7.62
N ALA A 95 -16.66 -7.59 -6.34
CA ALA A 95 -17.64 -7.80 -5.27
C ALA A 95 -18.76 -6.75 -5.24
N GLY A 96 -18.81 -5.82 -6.20
CA GLY A 96 -19.88 -4.83 -6.35
C GLY A 96 -19.61 -3.47 -5.72
N MET A 97 -18.39 -3.20 -5.26
CA MET A 97 -18.04 -1.91 -4.68
C MET A 97 -18.11 -0.80 -5.75
N SER A 98 -18.83 0.29 -5.43
CA SER A 98 -18.95 1.45 -6.32
C SER A 98 -17.64 2.24 -6.42
N GLU A 99 -17.44 3.00 -7.49
CA GLU A 99 -16.26 3.86 -7.63
C GLU A 99 -16.19 4.97 -6.58
N GLU A 100 -17.33 5.42 -6.02
CA GLU A 100 -17.33 6.31 -4.86
C GLU A 100 -16.85 5.59 -3.59
N GLY A 101 -17.31 4.34 -3.38
CA GLY A 101 -16.83 3.52 -2.27
C GLY A 101 -15.33 3.24 -2.38
N MET A 102 -14.82 2.96 -3.59
CA MET A 102 -13.38 2.81 -3.84
C MET A 102 -12.59 4.07 -3.45
N ARG A 103 -13.09 5.27 -3.80
CA ARG A 103 -12.47 6.55 -3.43
C ARG A 103 -12.43 6.77 -1.91
N ILE A 104 -13.50 6.38 -1.20
CA ILE A 104 -13.55 6.43 0.26
C ILE A 104 -12.50 5.50 0.87
N ILE A 105 -12.42 4.27 0.38
CA ILE A 105 -11.51 3.24 0.91
C ILE A 105 -10.05 3.62 0.65
N GLU A 106 -9.74 4.15 -0.55
CA GLU A 106 -8.39 4.62 -0.91
C GLU A 106 -7.93 5.81 -0.08
N ASN A 107 -8.84 6.73 0.26
CA ASN A 107 -8.47 7.95 0.97
C ASN A 107 -8.32 7.71 2.48
N ALA A 108 -7.12 7.28 2.88
CA ALA A 108 -6.73 6.99 4.26
C ALA A 108 -6.75 8.20 5.21
N GLN A 109 -6.87 9.42 4.67
CA GLN A 109 -6.85 10.68 5.42
C GLN A 109 -8.25 11.29 5.63
N LEU A 110 -9.31 10.65 5.10
CA LEU A 110 -10.68 11.13 5.32
C LEU A 110 -10.98 11.19 6.83
N THR A 111 -11.28 12.40 7.30
CA THR A 111 -11.77 12.72 8.64
C THR A 111 -12.97 13.66 8.48
N GLY A 112 -14.05 13.46 9.26
CA GLY A 112 -15.20 14.37 9.27
C GLY A 112 -16.13 14.30 8.04
N VAL A 113 -16.23 13.14 7.39
CA VAL A 113 -17.12 12.89 6.22
C VAL A 113 -18.11 11.75 6.49
N GLU A 114 -18.44 11.51 7.75
CA GLU A 114 -19.45 10.56 8.23
C GLU A 114 -20.72 10.51 7.35
N ASP A 115 -21.27 11.68 7.00
CA ASP A 115 -22.51 11.79 6.22
C ASP A 115 -22.37 11.35 4.75
N GLN A 116 -21.16 11.43 4.18
CA GLN A 116 -20.89 10.97 2.82
C GLN A 116 -20.61 9.47 2.82
N VAL A 117 -19.89 8.99 3.83
CA VAL A 117 -19.57 7.57 4.01
C VAL A 117 -20.84 6.74 4.20
N THR A 118 -21.77 7.21 5.04
CA THR A 118 -23.06 6.53 5.32
C THR A 118 -24.02 6.48 4.13
N LYS A 119 -23.84 7.33 3.12
CA LYS A 119 -24.63 7.30 1.87
C LYS A 119 -24.11 6.30 0.85
N VAL A 120 -22.86 5.89 0.98
CA VAL A 120 -22.15 5.11 -0.05
C VAL A 120 -21.85 3.68 0.43
N LEU A 121 -21.48 3.53 1.70
CA LEU A 121 -21.19 2.24 2.32
C LEU A 121 -22.32 1.86 3.26
N ASN A 122 -22.62 0.56 3.32
CA ASN A 122 -23.58 0.04 4.30
C ASN A 122 -22.95 -0.05 5.71
N ARG A 123 -23.77 -0.32 6.73
CA ARG A 123 -23.33 -0.37 8.13
C ARG A 123 -22.19 -1.38 8.37
N GLN A 124 -22.26 -2.57 7.79
CA GLN A 124 -21.24 -3.62 7.92
C GLN A 124 -19.90 -3.18 7.30
N GLN A 125 -19.95 -2.57 6.12
CA GLN A 125 -18.78 -2.05 5.41
C GLN A 125 -18.11 -0.89 6.17
N ILE A 126 -18.90 -0.01 6.78
CA ILE A 126 -18.41 1.10 7.61
C ILE A 126 -17.72 0.58 8.87
N ALA A 127 -18.34 -0.38 9.57
CA ALA A 127 -17.77 -0.99 10.77
C ALA A 127 -16.38 -1.59 10.48
N VAL A 128 -16.24 -2.33 9.37
CA VAL A 128 -14.97 -2.93 8.94
C VAL A 128 -13.95 -1.87 8.55
N LEU A 129 -14.36 -0.81 7.83
CA LEU A 129 -13.50 0.31 7.47
C LEU A 129 -12.92 1.00 8.71
N ARG A 130 -13.77 1.33 9.70
CA ARG A 130 -13.37 1.98 10.96
C ARG A 130 -12.48 1.08 11.80
N TYR A 131 -12.83 -0.21 11.89
CA TYR A 131 -12.04 -1.20 12.60
C TYR A 131 -10.65 -1.37 11.97
N ALA A 132 -10.56 -1.43 10.65
CA ALA A 132 -9.29 -1.49 9.93
C ALA A 132 -8.44 -0.23 10.14
N ASP A 133 -9.05 0.96 10.18
CA ASP A 133 -8.37 2.22 10.52
C ASP A 133 -7.76 2.17 11.91
N ALA A 134 -8.54 1.80 12.92
CA ALA A 134 -8.08 1.74 14.30
C ALA A 134 -6.96 0.70 14.48
N MET A 135 -7.16 -0.54 14.01
CA MET A 135 -6.13 -1.59 14.10
C MET A 135 -4.82 -1.22 13.40
N THR A 136 -4.89 -0.42 12.33
CA THR A 136 -3.71 -0.09 11.53
C THR A 136 -2.98 1.16 12.02
N LYS A 137 -3.72 2.22 12.40
CA LYS A 137 -3.16 3.51 12.80
C LYS A 137 -2.78 3.57 14.27
N THR A 138 -3.61 3.01 15.15
CA THR A 138 -3.45 3.14 16.61
C THR A 138 -3.09 1.83 17.30
N VAL A 139 -3.24 0.69 16.61
CA VAL A 139 -3.07 -0.69 17.12
C VAL A 139 -4.12 -1.08 18.16
N SER A 140 -4.35 -0.22 19.15
CA SER A 140 -5.47 -0.33 20.10
C SER A 140 -6.76 0.14 19.42
N VAL A 141 -7.77 -0.73 19.41
CA VAL A 141 -9.10 -0.41 18.89
C VAL A 141 -9.96 0.16 20.01
N PRO A 142 -10.52 1.37 19.87
CA PRO A 142 -11.46 1.92 20.85
C PRO A 142 -12.69 1.03 21.04
N ASP A 143 -13.20 0.95 22.27
CA ASP A 143 -14.34 0.09 22.62
C ASP A 143 -15.59 0.38 21.78
N GLU A 144 -15.82 1.65 21.44
CA GLU A 144 -16.92 2.09 20.58
C GLU A 144 -16.83 1.50 19.15
N VAL A 145 -15.63 1.45 18.57
CA VAL A 145 -15.39 0.87 17.24
C VAL A 145 -15.56 -0.65 17.28
N PHE A 146 -15.09 -1.28 18.36
CA PHE A 146 -15.27 -2.72 18.53
C PHE A 146 -16.74 -3.08 18.81
N GLN A 147 -17.50 -2.22 19.48
CA GLN A 147 -18.93 -2.39 19.69
C GLN A 147 -19.71 -2.27 18.38
N GLU A 148 -19.38 -1.28 17.53
CA GLU A 148 -19.98 -1.15 16.19
C GLU A 148 -19.79 -2.42 15.34
N LEU A 149 -18.62 -3.06 15.45
CA LEU A 149 -18.33 -4.33 14.79
C LEU A 149 -19.20 -5.46 15.36
N LYS A 150 -19.33 -5.57 16.68
CA LYS A 150 -20.19 -6.56 17.36
C LYS A 150 -21.66 -6.43 17.02
N ASP A 151 -22.13 -5.21 16.76
CA ASP A 151 -23.52 -4.99 16.36
C ASP A 151 -23.82 -5.50 14.94
N CYS A 152 -22.78 -5.75 14.14
CA CYS A 152 -22.87 -6.05 12.71
C CYS A 152 -22.52 -7.50 12.35
N PHE A 153 -21.76 -8.19 13.21
CA PHE A 153 -21.12 -9.47 12.92
C PHE A 153 -21.12 -10.41 14.12
N GLY A 154 -21.18 -11.72 13.86
CA GLY A 154 -21.01 -12.74 14.88
C GLY A 154 -19.54 -12.92 15.29
N GLU A 155 -19.30 -13.60 16.41
CA GLU A 155 -17.96 -13.81 16.96
C GLU A 155 -16.98 -14.44 15.96
N LYS A 156 -17.45 -15.43 15.18
CA LYS A 156 -16.66 -16.07 14.13
C LYS A 156 -16.19 -15.05 13.08
N GLU A 157 -17.10 -14.22 12.59
CA GLU A 157 -16.79 -13.21 11.57
C GLU A 157 -15.85 -12.14 12.13
N ILE A 158 -16.03 -11.73 13.39
CA ILE A 158 -15.12 -10.81 14.07
C ILE A 158 -13.70 -11.38 14.09
N VAL A 159 -13.52 -12.65 14.49
CA VAL A 159 -12.21 -13.31 14.47
C VAL A 159 -11.62 -13.32 13.06
N GLU A 160 -12.42 -13.63 12.04
CA GLU A 160 -11.97 -13.64 10.63
C GLU A 160 -11.59 -12.23 10.13
N ILE A 161 -12.34 -11.19 10.52
CA ILE A 161 -12.05 -9.78 10.18
C ILE A 161 -10.75 -9.34 10.86
N THR A 162 -10.61 -9.59 12.15
CA THR A 162 -9.38 -9.28 12.92
C THR A 162 -8.18 -9.99 12.32
N ALA A 163 -8.30 -11.28 12.01
CA ALA A 163 -7.22 -12.06 11.40
C ALA A 163 -6.85 -11.52 10.01
N THR A 164 -7.84 -11.09 9.21
CA THR A 164 -7.61 -10.48 7.89
C THR A 164 -6.85 -9.16 8.02
N VAL A 165 -7.32 -8.23 8.87
CA VAL A 165 -6.69 -6.93 9.06
C VAL A 165 -5.26 -7.06 9.64
N ALA A 166 -5.07 -7.97 10.60
CA ALA A 166 -3.77 -8.26 11.17
C ALA A 166 -2.82 -8.90 10.14
N ALA A 167 -3.29 -9.87 9.36
CA ALA A 167 -2.52 -10.49 8.31
C ALA A 167 -2.02 -9.45 7.32
N TYR A 168 -2.91 -8.55 6.85
CA TYR A 168 -2.51 -7.54 5.88
C TYR A 168 -1.59 -6.47 6.46
N ASN A 169 -1.71 -6.14 7.75
CA ASN A 169 -0.72 -5.30 8.40
C ASN A 169 0.68 -5.94 8.41
N CYS A 170 0.77 -7.25 8.58
CA CYS A 170 2.03 -7.96 8.45
C CYS A 170 2.52 -8.00 6.99
N ILE A 171 1.61 -8.24 6.04
CA ILE A 171 1.91 -8.31 4.60
C ILE A 171 2.42 -6.99 4.04
N THR A 172 1.80 -5.86 4.36
CA THR A 172 2.23 -4.55 3.85
C THR A 172 3.67 -4.22 4.26
N ARG A 173 4.08 -4.66 5.46
CA ARG A 173 5.46 -4.51 5.97
C ARG A 173 6.44 -5.44 5.27
N ARG A 174 6.05 -6.70 5.05
CA ARG A 174 6.82 -7.69 4.27
C ARG A 174 7.04 -7.22 2.84
N SER A 175 5.99 -6.75 2.17
CA SER A 175 6.02 -6.32 0.77
C SER A 175 6.98 -5.15 0.53
N ARG A 176 7.19 -4.26 1.50
CA ARG A 176 8.19 -3.19 1.41
C ARG A 176 9.61 -3.70 1.17
N ILE A 177 9.97 -4.85 1.75
CA ILE A 177 11.32 -5.42 1.64
C ILE A 177 11.39 -6.41 0.47
N THR A 178 10.31 -7.16 0.20
CA THR A 178 10.32 -8.21 -0.81
C THR A 178 10.09 -7.68 -2.22
N VAL A 179 9.22 -6.69 -2.43
CA VAL A 179 8.96 -6.12 -3.77
C VAL A 179 9.43 -4.67 -3.90
N GLY A 180 9.87 -4.06 -2.80
CA GLY A 180 10.31 -2.68 -2.74
C GLY A 180 9.14 -1.71 -2.54
N THR A 181 9.46 -0.47 -2.15
CA THR A 181 8.48 0.62 -2.24
C THR A 181 8.21 0.87 -3.73
N ILE A 182 7.01 0.56 -4.20
CA ILE A 182 6.52 1.16 -5.44
C ILE A 182 6.28 2.63 -5.08
N THR A 183 7.26 3.48 -5.36
CA THR A 183 7.05 4.93 -5.33
C THR A 183 5.90 5.20 -6.26
N VAL A 184 4.84 5.78 -5.69
CA VAL A 184 3.64 6.25 -6.38
C VAL A 184 4.06 6.85 -7.72
N VAL A 185 3.69 6.17 -8.83
CA VAL A 185 3.50 6.89 -10.08
C VAL A 185 2.48 7.95 -9.71
N CYS A 186 2.89 9.21 -9.73
CA CYS A 186 2.07 10.36 -9.41
C CYS A 186 0.76 10.27 -10.20
N ARG A 187 -0.27 9.64 -9.62
CA ARG A 187 -1.64 9.73 -10.10
C ARG A 187 -2.08 11.10 -9.63
N TYR A 188 -1.76 12.10 -10.46
CA TYR A 188 -2.25 13.48 -10.41
C TYR A 188 -3.10 13.79 -9.17
N GLN A 189 -2.47 14.08 -8.03
CA GLN A 189 -3.14 14.94 -7.06
C GLN A 189 -3.13 16.34 -7.69
N PRO A 190 -4.28 17.00 -7.90
CA PRO A 190 -4.27 18.40 -8.29
C PRO A 190 -3.51 19.17 -7.20
N CYS A 191 -2.42 19.82 -7.60
CA CYS A 191 -1.61 20.64 -6.71
C CYS A 191 -2.55 21.62 -5.96
N PRO A 192 -2.56 21.64 -4.61
CA PRO A 192 -3.45 22.51 -3.84
C PRO A 192 -3.09 24.00 -4.01
N TYR A 193 -1.92 24.30 -4.58
CA TYR A 193 -1.52 25.65 -4.95
C TYR A 193 -1.94 25.92 -6.40
N LYS A 194 -2.84 26.89 -6.60
CA LYS A 194 -3.14 27.49 -7.91
C LYS A 194 -1.87 28.13 -8.48
N CYS A 195 -0.95 27.33 -9.02
CA CYS A 195 0.27 27.84 -9.63
C CYS A 195 -0.09 28.43 -10.99
N ARG A 196 -0.48 29.71 -10.99
CA ARG A 196 -0.67 30.51 -12.20
C ARG A 196 0.66 30.58 -12.95
N LYS A 197 0.70 29.96 -14.14
CA LYS A 197 1.51 30.31 -15.33
C LYS A 197 2.80 29.54 -15.72
N SER A 198 3.29 28.50 -15.03
CA SER A 198 4.54 27.83 -15.50
C SER A 198 4.44 26.39 -16.03
N CYS A 199 3.32 25.67 -15.89
CA CYS A 199 3.22 24.28 -16.37
C CYS A 199 2.81 24.12 -17.85
N ASN A 200 2.45 25.20 -18.55
CA ASN A 200 1.91 25.10 -19.92
C ASN A 200 2.95 24.83 -21.03
N ASN A 201 4.25 24.76 -20.73
CA ASN A 201 5.30 24.64 -21.75
C ASN A 201 6.13 23.34 -21.69
N LEU A 202 5.75 22.35 -20.89
CA LEU A 202 6.37 21.03 -20.98
C LEU A 202 5.75 20.27 -22.16
N LYS A 203 6.37 20.38 -23.34
CA LYS A 203 6.05 19.51 -24.48
C LYS A 203 6.49 18.07 -24.14
N PRO A 204 5.69 17.04 -24.44
CA PRO A 204 6.09 15.66 -24.23
C PRO A 204 7.28 15.34 -25.16
N VAL A 205 8.41 14.92 -24.58
CA VAL A 205 9.47 14.26 -25.36
C VAL A 205 9.00 12.83 -25.61
N VAL A 206 8.31 12.62 -26.73
CA VAL A 206 8.01 11.28 -27.22
C VAL A 206 9.30 10.72 -27.82
N SER A 207 9.98 9.84 -27.09
CA SER A 207 11.08 9.04 -27.63
C SER A 207 10.53 8.06 -28.66
N SER A 208 11.08 8.09 -29.88
CA SER A 208 10.69 7.25 -31.03
C SER A 208 11.25 5.81 -30.97
N ILE A 209 11.57 5.30 -29.79
CA ILE A 209 12.11 3.94 -29.62
C ILE A 209 10.95 2.98 -29.28
N PRO A 210 10.68 1.94 -30.10
CA PRO A 210 9.62 1.00 -29.79
C PRO A 210 9.94 0.21 -28.51
N PRO A 211 8.95 -0.09 -27.66
CA PRO A 211 9.18 -0.70 -26.35
C PRO A 211 9.68 -2.15 -26.51
N ARG A 212 10.85 -2.46 -25.95
CA ARG A 212 11.25 -3.85 -25.67
C ARG A 212 10.51 -4.30 -24.40
N LYS A 213 9.90 -5.49 -24.44
CA LYS A 213 8.96 -6.02 -23.43
C LYS A 213 9.53 -6.18 -22.00
N ASP A 214 10.83 -5.95 -21.80
CA ASP A 214 11.51 -6.42 -20.59
C ASP A 214 12.12 -5.29 -19.72
N LYS A 215 11.87 -4.02 -20.05
CA LYS A 215 12.33 -2.88 -19.25
C LYS A 215 11.31 -1.76 -19.19
N ILE A 216 10.78 -1.49 -18.00
CA ILE A 216 10.07 -0.25 -17.71
C ILE A 216 11.13 0.86 -17.68
N ILE A 217 11.15 1.71 -18.70
CA ILE A 217 11.98 2.91 -18.74
C ILE A 217 11.18 4.04 -18.06
N TYR A 218 11.69 4.55 -16.95
CA TYR A 218 11.15 5.70 -16.24
C TYR A 218 11.86 6.98 -16.70
N LEU A 219 11.08 8.02 -17.02
CA LEU A 219 11.58 9.38 -17.17
C LEU A 219 11.51 10.06 -15.79
N GLU A 220 12.65 10.33 -15.18
CA GLU A 220 12.74 11.22 -14.02
C GLU A 220 12.71 12.68 -14.50
N THR A 221 11.67 13.42 -14.14
CA THR A 221 11.74 14.89 -14.13
C THR A 221 12.00 15.32 -12.70
N ILE A 222 13.26 15.57 -12.36
CA ILE A 222 13.64 16.20 -11.10
C ILE A 222 13.30 17.69 -11.21
N CYS A 223 12.28 18.13 -10.47
CA CYS A 223 12.00 19.56 -10.32
C CYS A 223 12.96 20.12 -9.26
N HIS A 224 14.14 20.59 -9.68
CA HIS A 224 15.02 21.37 -8.80
C HIS A 224 14.36 22.73 -8.51
N MET A 225 14.00 22.97 -7.25
CA MET A 225 13.74 24.33 -6.77
C MET A 225 15.09 25.06 -6.65
N THR A 226 15.53 25.74 -7.71
CA THR A 226 16.53 26.80 -7.57
C THR A 226 15.77 28.10 -7.33
N ASP A 227 15.59 28.44 -6.05
CA ASP A 227 15.06 29.73 -5.65
C ASP A 227 16.17 30.78 -5.86
N ASN A 228 16.20 31.37 -7.05
CA ASN A 228 17.18 32.38 -7.43
C ASN A 228 16.49 33.74 -7.52
N SER A 229 15.98 34.25 -6.39
CA SER A 229 15.52 35.62 -6.27
C SER A 229 16.60 36.48 -5.62
N ARG A 230 17.34 37.19 -6.48
CA ARG A 230 18.17 38.34 -6.11
C ARG A 230 17.32 39.36 -5.35
N ILE A 231 17.63 39.57 -4.07
CA ILE A 231 17.32 40.83 -3.38
C ILE A 231 18.64 41.57 -3.21
N SER A 232 18.79 42.63 -4.01
CA SER A 232 19.81 43.66 -3.86
C SER A 232 19.64 44.35 -2.51
N SER A 233 20.62 44.23 -1.62
CA SER A 233 20.87 45.23 -0.59
C SER A 233 22.38 45.34 -0.34
N LYS A 234 22.89 46.58 -0.38
CA LYS A 234 24.30 46.96 -0.18
C LYS A 234 24.77 46.52 1.22
N PRO A 235 26.08 46.22 1.41
CA PRO A 235 26.61 45.90 2.74
C PRO A 235 26.73 47.18 3.57
N ALA A 236 26.08 47.20 4.73
CA ALA A 236 26.36 48.16 5.79
C ALA A 236 27.43 47.57 6.70
N ASP A 237 28.49 48.35 6.87
CA ASP A 237 29.67 48.13 7.67
C ASP A 237 29.31 48.13 9.17
N VAL A 238 29.55 47.02 9.88
CA VAL A 238 29.52 46.99 11.36
C VAL A 238 30.58 46.02 11.88
N THR A 239 31.46 46.59 12.70
CA THR A 239 32.63 46.00 13.36
C THR A 239 32.28 44.95 14.43
N PRO A 240 33.20 44.01 14.75
CA PRO A 240 32.93 42.94 15.72
C PRO A 240 33.18 43.41 17.15
N HIS A 241 32.14 43.35 18.00
CA HIS A 241 32.26 43.59 19.43
C HIS A 241 32.76 42.33 20.17
N LYS A 242 33.86 42.49 20.91
CA LYS A 242 34.50 41.47 21.76
C LYS A 242 33.56 41.02 22.89
N SER A 243 33.49 39.71 23.12
CA SER A 243 32.93 39.11 24.34
C SER A 243 33.86 39.38 25.54
N GLN A 244 33.33 39.99 26.59
CA GLN A 244 33.97 40.03 27.91
C GLN A 244 33.31 38.99 28.82
N ASN A 245 34.15 38.12 29.38
CA ASN A 245 33.85 37.26 30.53
C ASN A 245 33.96 38.09 31.82
N HIS A 246 33.13 37.78 32.82
CA HIS A 246 33.41 37.65 34.27
C HIS A 246 32.15 37.89 35.12
N PRO A 247 32.10 37.47 36.40
CA PRO A 247 33.11 36.76 37.21
C PRO A 247 32.91 35.25 37.30
#